data_AF-A0A9P7G9Y6-F1
#
_entry.id   AF-A0A9P7G9Y6-F1
#
_cell.length_a   1.000
_cell.length_b   1.000
_cell.length_c   1.000
_cell.angle_alpha   90.00
_cell.angle_beta   90.00
_cell.angle_gamma   90.00
#
_symmetry.space_group_name_H-M   'P 1'
#
loop_
_entity.id
_entity.type
_entity.pdbx_description
1 polymer ?
#
loop_
_entity_poly.entity_id
_entity_poly.type
_entity_poly.pdbx_seq_one_letter_code
_entity_poly.pdbx_strand_id
1 'polypeptide(L)'
;MVIRDSPIEPWRRLKDESLSTGNHGNFVDIESTNIIGEPTTGKKRPLSPSNSDPPEAKRPRAGSVTPVQSPVPCLAPPPNSTAQKIFSLLDALTQSSLGSGDVFLSEGFRERWCHCASCLPALEENRYLLEEEETYEPPEDPDSGLSLEELGMRALERLPRDRAIDGIHAFNGMRDDLVKYLRPFAQEGKVVNESDVREFFTYLTEAAKKKVS
;
A
#
# COMPACT_ATOMS: atom_id res chain seq x y z
N MET A 1 8.95 9.70 18.42
CA MET A 1 7.92 10.71 18.73
C MET A 1 8.14 11.30 20.13
N VAL A 2 7.52 12.42 20.51
CA VAL A 2 7.59 13.01 21.88
C VAL A 2 6.21 13.10 22.52
N ILE A 3 6.14 13.06 23.86
CA ILE A 3 4.89 13.05 24.64
C ILE A 3 5.05 13.86 25.94
N ARG A 4 3.94 14.38 26.46
CA ARG A 4 3.74 14.89 27.84
C ARG A 4 2.29 14.64 28.25
N ASP A 5 2.04 14.40 29.54
CA ASP A 5 0.69 14.12 30.03
C ASP A 5 0.03 15.36 30.68
N SER A 6 0.85 16.31 31.14
CA SER A 6 0.39 17.60 31.67
C SER A 6 1.17 18.80 31.12
N PRO A 7 0.64 20.03 31.20
CA PRO A 7 1.33 21.23 30.71
C PRO A 7 2.60 21.58 31.50
N ILE A 8 2.70 21.10 32.75
CA ILE A 8 3.75 21.41 33.73
C ILE A 8 4.92 20.41 33.61
N GLU A 9 4.66 19.22 33.10
CA GLU A 9 5.67 18.19 32.89
C GLU A 9 6.64 18.49 31.72
N PRO A 10 7.90 18.05 31.84
CA PRO A 10 8.84 18.11 30.74
C PRO A 10 8.47 17.11 29.63
N TRP A 11 8.74 17.51 28.39
CA TRP A 11 8.63 16.63 27.23
C TRP A 11 9.60 15.45 27.32
N ARG A 12 9.09 14.24 27.12
CA ARG A 12 9.87 13.00 27.04
C ARG A 12 9.79 12.39 25.64
N ARG A 13 10.87 11.75 25.18
CA ARG A 13 10.83 10.92 23.97
C ARG A 13 10.10 9.63 24.30
N LEU A 14 9.18 9.21 23.43
CA LEU A 14 8.61 7.87 23.49
C LEU A 14 9.76 6.88 23.26
N LYS A 15 9.99 5.98 24.22
CA LYS A 15 10.89 4.84 24.04
C LYS A 15 10.10 3.72 23.37
N ASP A 16 10.77 2.98 22.51
CA ASP A 16 10.20 1.78 21.92
C ASP A 16 10.39 0.61 22.90
N GLU A 17 9.29 0.09 23.44
CA GLU A 17 9.32 -1.07 24.35
C GLU A 17 9.76 -2.35 23.59
N SER A 18 9.68 -2.38 22.25
CA SER A 18 10.05 -3.55 21.43
C SER A 18 11.56 -3.85 21.34
N LEU A 19 12.42 -2.96 21.85
CA LEU A 19 13.89 -3.10 21.77
C LEU A 19 14.60 -3.17 23.13
N SER A 20 13.88 -3.48 24.21
CA SER A 20 14.44 -3.54 25.59
C SER A 20 14.96 -4.92 26.02
N THR A 21 15.60 -5.67 25.12
CA THR A 21 16.47 -6.82 25.47
C THR A 21 17.69 -6.89 24.55
N GLY A 22 18.89 -6.63 25.09
CA GLY A 22 20.15 -6.84 24.37
C GLY A 22 21.21 -5.79 24.70
N ASN A 23 22.40 -6.23 25.10
CA ASN A 23 23.54 -5.38 25.44
C ASN A 23 24.58 -5.39 24.30
N HIS A 24 25.33 -4.28 24.17
CA HIS A 24 26.41 -4.02 23.20
C HIS A 24 26.03 -4.05 21.71
N GLY A 25 26.49 -3.03 20.99
CA GLY A 25 26.29 -2.93 19.55
C GLY A 25 27.24 -3.85 18.78
N ASN A 26 26.81 -4.22 17.57
CA ASN A 26 27.70 -4.45 16.45
C ASN A 26 26.99 -4.14 15.13
N PHE A 27 27.82 -3.80 14.16
CA PHE A 27 27.61 -3.62 12.73
C PHE A 27 26.50 -4.50 12.12
N VAL A 28 25.65 -3.90 11.26
CA VAL A 28 24.74 -4.65 10.39
C VAL A 28 25.48 -5.01 9.10
N ASP A 29 25.68 -6.31 8.88
CA ASP A 29 26.04 -6.85 7.57
C ASP A 29 24.81 -7.57 6.98
N ILE A 30 24.63 -7.46 5.67
CA ILE A 30 23.44 -7.93 4.95
C ILE A 30 23.82 -9.11 4.06
N GLU A 31 23.27 -10.30 4.31
CA GLU A 31 22.82 -11.18 3.20
C GLU A 31 21.88 -12.34 3.61
N SER A 32 20.82 -12.49 2.81
CA SER A 32 20.20 -13.72 2.30
C SER A 32 20.34 -15.06 3.06
N THR A 33 19.21 -15.68 3.45
CA THR A 33 18.62 -16.83 2.70
C THR A 33 17.31 -17.39 3.28
N ASN A 34 16.58 -18.07 2.41
CA ASN A 34 15.24 -18.67 2.54
C ASN A 34 15.27 -20.06 3.21
N ILE A 35 14.33 -20.44 4.11
CA ILE A 35 13.86 -21.84 4.35
C ILE A 35 12.42 -21.84 4.94
N ILE A 36 11.66 -22.88 4.58
CA ILE A 36 10.22 -23.15 4.82
C ILE A 36 9.95 -23.89 6.15
N GLY A 37 8.78 -23.73 6.80
CA GLY A 37 8.37 -24.55 7.96
C GLY A 37 6.93 -24.34 8.48
N GLU A 38 6.08 -25.34 8.26
CA GLU A 38 4.62 -25.49 8.47
C GLU A 38 3.98 -25.30 9.89
N PRO A 39 2.62 -25.33 10.02
CA PRO A 39 1.88 -24.78 11.17
C PRO A 39 1.51 -25.80 12.27
N THR A 40 1.13 -25.32 13.46
CA THR A 40 0.46 -26.16 14.48
C THR A 40 -0.80 -25.54 15.12
N THR A 41 -1.85 -26.35 15.04
CA THR A 41 -3.23 -26.27 15.55
C THR A 41 -3.42 -25.83 17.01
N GLY A 42 -4.52 -25.11 17.28
CA GLY A 42 -4.87 -24.59 18.61
C GLY A 42 -5.58 -25.56 19.57
N LYS A 43 -5.98 -25.04 20.75
CA LYS A 43 -6.76 -25.76 21.78
C LYS A 43 -7.95 -24.93 22.28
N LYS A 44 -9.06 -25.61 22.57
CA LYS A 44 -10.36 -25.01 22.90
C LYS A 44 -10.52 -24.71 24.41
N ARG A 45 -11.42 -23.75 24.66
CA ARG A 45 -11.88 -23.20 25.95
C ARG A 45 -12.52 -24.24 26.91
N PRO A 46 -12.54 -23.97 28.23
CA PRO A 46 -13.69 -24.31 29.08
C PRO A 46 -14.37 -23.06 29.69
N LEU A 47 -15.68 -23.16 29.96
CA LEU A 47 -16.55 -22.08 30.45
C LEU A 47 -16.55 -21.93 31.98
N SER A 48 -17.05 -20.79 32.44
CA SER A 48 -17.22 -20.35 33.85
C SER A 48 -18.24 -21.17 34.65
N PRO A 49 -18.30 -20.94 35.99
CA PRO A 49 -19.54 -21.00 36.76
C PRO A 49 -20.03 -19.58 37.19
N SER A 50 -21.35 -19.40 37.25
CA SER A 50 -22.02 -18.21 37.80
C SER A 50 -22.28 -18.34 39.30
N ASN A 51 -22.53 -17.22 39.99
CA ASN A 51 -23.25 -17.16 41.28
C ASN A 51 -24.02 -15.81 41.42
N SER A 52 -25.19 -15.84 42.07
CA SER A 52 -25.96 -14.68 42.59
C SER A 52 -26.38 -15.00 44.05
N ASP A 53 -27.10 -14.22 44.86
CA ASP A 53 -27.91 -12.97 44.81
C ASP A 53 -27.74 -12.28 46.22
N PRO A 54 -28.56 -11.34 46.77
CA PRO A 54 -29.74 -10.58 46.29
C PRO A 54 -29.57 -9.03 46.38
N PRO A 55 -30.61 -8.19 46.12
CA PRO A 55 -30.48 -6.72 46.07
C PRO A 55 -31.09 -5.96 47.27
N GLU A 56 -30.75 -4.67 47.46
CA GLU A 56 -31.48 -3.75 48.36
C GLU A 56 -31.37 -2.23 47.98
N ALA A 57 -32.47 -1.49 48.16
CA ALA A 57 -32.62 -0.02 48.38
C ALA A 57 -32.04 1.09 47.44
N LYS A 58 -32.80 1.38 46.36
CA LYS A 58 -33.39 2.70 45.95
C LYS A 58 -32.85 4.08 46.46
N ARG A 59 -32.69 4.99 45.48
CA ARG A 59 -32.83 6.50 45.44
C ARG A 59 -31.58 7.39 45.68
N PRO A 60 -31.54 8.64 45.14
CA PRO A 60 -32.43 9.30 44.17
C PRO A 60 -31.72 9.87 42.90
N ARG A 61 -32.54 10.41 42.00
CA ARG A 61 -32.19 11.02 40.70
C ARG A 61 -31.71 12.47 40.84
N ALA A 62 -30.51 12.76 40.36
CA ALA A 62 -30.05 14.05 39.83
C ALA A 62 -29.11 13.67 38.67
N GLY A 63 -29.19 14.19 37.46
CA GLY A 63 -29.56 15.51 36.98
C GLY A 63 -28.58 15.73 35.82
N SER A 64 -29.04 16.12 34.63
CA SER A 64 -28.13 16.25 33.48
C SER A 64 -27.14 17.38 33.74
N VAL A 65 -25.91 17.01 34.10
CA VAL A 65 -24.79 17.94 34.16
C VAL A 65 -24.11 17.85 32.80
N THR A 66 -24.45 18.77 31.90
CA THR A 66 -23.56 19.11 30.78
C THR A 66 -22.21 19.47 31.39
N PRO A 67 -21.11 18.74 31.10
CA PRO A 67 -19.81 19.13 31.59
C PRO A 67 -19.44 20.44 30.88
N VAL A 68 -19.50 21.54 31.61
CA VAL A 68 -18.88 22.81 31.19
C VAL A 68 -17.39 22.51 31.13
N GLN A 69 -16.89 22.25 29.92
CA GLN A 69 -15.50 21.90 29.72
C GLN A 69 -14.64 23.11 30.07
N SER A 70 -14.03 23.07 31.25
CA SER A 70 -12.83 23.83 31.56
C SER A 70 -11.83 23.66 30.40
N PRO A 71 -11.23 24.73 29.88
CA PRO A 71 -10.47 24.67 28.64
C PRO A 71 -9.33 23.66 28.76
N VAL A 72 -9.38 22.61 27.93
CA VAL A 72 -8.33 21.58 27.87
C VAL A 72 -7.01 22.28 27.54
N PRO A 73 -6.01 22.24 28.43
CA PRO A 73 -4.79 23.00 28.24
C PRO A 73 -4.00 22.42 27.05
N CYS A 74 -3.37 23.31 26.27
CA CYS A 74 -2.65 22.88 25.08
C CYS A 74 -1.45 21.99 25.46
N LEU A 75 -1.51 20.73 25.04
CA LEU A 75 -0.46 19.72 25.17
C LEU A 75 0.47 19.67 23.95
N ALA A 76 0.22 20.40 22.84
CA ALA A 76 1.10 20.39 21.66
C ALA A 76 2.53 20.91 21.98
N PRO A 77 3.58 20.43 21.30
CA PRO A 77 4.95 20.89 21.51
C PRO A 77 5.15 22.31 20.96
N PRO A 78 6.08 23.10 21.53
CA PRO A 78 6.47 24.37 20.92
C PRO A 78 7.08 24.11 19.53
N PRO A 79 6.88 25.02 18.56
CA PRO A 79 7.39 24.82 17.21
C PRO A 79 8.92 24.77 17.21
N ASN A 80 9.48 23.82 16.47
CA ASN A 80 10.92 23.62 16.40
C ASN A 80 11.56 24.72 15.55
N SER A 81 12.52 25.46 16.11
CA SER A 81 13.16 26.61 15.46
C SER A 81 14.00 26.26 14.22
N THR A 82 14.49 25.02 14.12
CA THR A 82 15.15 24.51 12.89
C THR A 82 14.09 24.20 11.83
N ALA A 83 12.99 23.54 12.20
CA ALA A 83 11.91 23.25 11.26
C ALA A 83 11.26 24.53 10.71
N GLN A 84 11.02 25.53 11.56
CA GLN A 84 10.51 26.85 11.12
C GLN A 84 11.41 27.50 10.06
N LYS A 85 12.73 27.48 10.24
CA LYS A 85 13.68 28.00 9.24
C LYS A 85 13.59 27.25 7.92
N ILE A 86 13.39 25.94 7.95
CA ILE A 86 13.21 25.13 6.73
C ILE A 86 11.91 25.51 6.03
N PHE A 87 10.78 25.60 6.74
CA PHE A 87 9.51 26.02 6.15
C PHE A 87 9.58 27.42 5.53
N SER A 88 10.14 28.41 6.23
CA SER A 88 10.30 29.76 5.67
C SER A 88 11.24 29.84 4.46
N LEU A 89 12.18 28.90 4.31
CA LEU A 89 13.00 28.78 3.10
C LEU A 89 12.22 28.11 1.97
N LEU A 90 11.42 27.09 2.26
CA LEU A 90 10.55 26.42 1.29
C LEU A 90 9.47 27.37 0.74
N ASP A 91 8.81 28.15 1.60
CA ASP A 91 7.81 29.15 1.18
C ASP A 91 8.39 30.23 0.25
N ALA A 92 9.69 30.50 0.35
CA ALA A 92 10.41 31.44 -0.52
C ALA A 92 10.88 30.82 -1.85
N LEU A 93 10.86 29.48 -1.98
CA LEU A 93 11.25 28.77 -3.19
C LEU A 93 10.01 28.47 -4.05
N THR A 94 9.93 29.13 -5.21
CA THR A 94 8.80 28.99 -6.16
C THR A 94 8.77 27.66 -6.92
N GLN A 95 9.44 26.60 -6.43
CA GLN A 95 9.56 25.30 -7.09
C GLN A 95 8.65 24.26 -6.42
N SER A 96 7.72 23.71 -7.19
CA SER A 96 6.63 22.87 -6.69
C SER A 96 7.01 21.43 -6.34
N SER A 97 8.25 21.00 -6.59
CA SER A 97 8.72 19.62 -6.31
C SER A 97 9.40 19.54 -4.95
N LEU A 98 8.62 19.54 -3.86
CA LEU A 98 9.12 19.44 -2.48
C LEU A 98 9.72 18.07 -2.11
N GLY A 99 9.90 17.19 -3.09
CA GLY A 99 10.24 15.78 -2.88
C GLY A 99 9.06 14.96 -2.37
N SER A 100 9.31 13.68 -2.14
CA SER A 100 8.39 12.77 -1.47
C SER A 100 9.18 11.99 -0.43
N GLY A 101 8.56 11.69 0.71
CA GLY A 101 9.21 10.96 1.79
C GLY A 101 8.17 10.42 2.75
N ASP A 102 8.39 9.18 3.20
CA ASP A 102 7.47 8.47 4.06
C ASP A 102 7.62 8.91 5.53
N VAL A 103 6.48 9.07 6.21
CA VAL A 103 6.44 9.49 7.62
C VAL A 103 6.00 8.32 8.49
N PHE A 104 6.97 7.70 9.17
CA PHE A 104 6.71 6.61 10.10
C PHE A 104 6.34 7.15 11.49
N LEU A 105 5.11 6.86 11.93
CA LEU A 105 4.59 7.23 13.24
C LEU A 105 4.46 6.00 14.14
N SER A 106 4.76 6.17 15.42
CA SER A 106 4.61 5.10 16.43
C SER A 106 3.14 4.76 16.67
N GLU A 107 2.82 3.49 16.92
CA GLU A 107 1.48 2.97 17.25
C GLU A 107 0.71 3.87 18.23
N GLY A 108 -0.58 4.11 17.99
CA GLY A 108 -1.43 4.99 18.82
C GLY A 108 -1.06 6.48 18.75
N PHE A 109 -0.62 6.98 17.59
CA PHE A 109 -0.26 8.40 17.45
C PHE A 109 -1.48 9.33 17.45
N ARG A 110 -2.64 8.84 17.00
CA ARG A 110 -3.88 9.61 16.82
C ARG A 110 -4.40 10.15 18.16
N GLU A 111 -4.34 9.31 19.19
CA GLU A 111 -4.74 9.61 20.58
C GLU A 111 -3.82 10.64 21.24
N ARG A 112 -2.61 10.87 20.70
CA ARG A 112 -1.57 11.71 21.30
C ARG A 112 -1.50 13.11 20.69
N TRP A 113 -2.33 13.42 19.70
CA TRP A 113 -2.51 14.79 19.24
C TRP A 113 -3.21 15.65 20.30
N CYS A 114 -2.94 16.96 20.27
CA CYS A 114 -3.61 17.87 21.18
C CYS A 114 -4.97 18.30 20.60
N HIS A 115 -6.04 17.95 21.31
CA HIS A 115 -7.43 18.22 20.93
C HIS A 115 -7.96 19.55 21.50
N CYS A 116 -7.08 20.51 21.82
CA CYS A 116 -7.51 21.83 22.30
C CYS A 116 -8.01 22.70 21.13
N ALA A 117 -8.80 23.73 21.45
CA ALA A 117 -9.47 24.60 20.46
C ALA A 117 -8.52 25.32 19.47
N SER A 118 -7.22 25.45 19.78
CA SER A 118 -6.22 26.04 18.87
C SER A 118 -5.52 25.03 17.97
N CYS A 119 -5.55 23.73 18.29
CA CYS A 119 -4.84 22.68 17.55
C CYS A 119 -5.78 21.84 16.69
N LEU A 120 -6.99 21.58 17.18
CA LEU A 120 -7.97 20.71 16.55
C LEU A 120 -8.36 21.14 15.11
N PRO A 121 -8.59 22.43 14.78
CA PRO A 121 -8.98 22.82 13.42
C PRO A 121 -7.95 22.44 12.32
N ALA A 122 -6.66 22.51 12.62
CA ALA A 122 -5.60 22.15 11.66
C ALA A 122 -5.45 20.62 11.49
N LEU A 123 -5.91 19.85 12.48
CA LEU A 123 -5.97 18.38 12.41
C LEU A 123 -7.23 17.92 11.67
N GLU A 124 -8.36 18.62 11.82
CA GLU A 124 -9.59 18.33 11.08
C GLU A 124 -9.46 18.53 9.55
N GLU A 125 -8.62 19.47 9.12
CA GLU A 125 -8.24 19.64 7.71
C GLU A 125 -7.54 18.39 7.14
N ASN A 126 -6.93 17.57 8.00
CA ASN A 126 -6.16 16.38 7.67
C ASN A 126 -6.69 15.15 8.43
N ARG A 127 -7.96 14.78 8.20
CA ARG A 127 -8.69 13.74 8.97
C ARG A 127 -7.93 12.45 9.24
N TYR A 128 -7.09 11.98 8.30
CA TYR A 128 -6.25 10.78 8.43
C TYR A 128 -5.28 10.81 9.64
N LEU A 129 -5.00 12.00 10.19
CA LEU A 129 -4.23 12.20 11.42
C LEU A 129 -5.03 11.90 12.69
N LEU A 130 -6.36 12.01 12.64
CA LEU A 130 -7.29 11.80 13.78
C LEU A 130 -8.00 10.45 13.70
N GLU A 131 -8.42 10.06 12.51
CA GLU A 131 -9.20 8.87 12.21
C GLU A 131 -8.32 7.86 11.45
N GLU A 132 -8.59 6.58 11.65
CA GLU A 132 -8.03 5.52 10.81
C GLU A 132 -8.85 5.45 9.52
N GLU A 133 -8.16 5.49 8.38
CA GLU A 133 -8.79 5.38 7.06
C GLU A 133 -9.07 3.90 6.75
N GLU A 134 -10.21 3.60 6.14
CA GLU A 134 -10.52 2.25 5.68
C GLU A 134 -9.48 1.86 4.62
N THR A 135 -8.73 0.78 4.87
CA THR A 135 -7.82 0.20 3.87
C THR A 135 -8.61 -0.11 2.61
N TYR A 136 -8.34 0.63 1.52
CA TYR A 136 -8.95 0.34 0.24
C TYR A 136 -8.51 -1.04 -0.24
N GLU A 137 -9.44 -2.00 -0.22
CA GLU A 137 -9.26 -3.31 -0.82
C GLU A 137 -9.78 -3.24 -2.27
N PRO A 138 -8.93 -3.44 -3.29
CA PRO A 138 -9.37 -3.51 -4.67
C PRO A 138 -10.44 -4.61 -4.84
N PRO A 139 -11.46 -4.42 -5.69
CA PRO A 139 -12.42 -5.47 -6.00
C PRO A 139 -11.70 -6.73 -6.48
N GLU A 140 -12.12 -7.90 -6.00
CA GLU A 140 -11.64 -9.19 -6.51
C GLU A 140 -11.87 -9.25 -8.03
N ASP A 141 -10.79 -9.36 -8.81
CA ASP A 141 -10.91 -9.63 -10.24
C ASP A 141 -11.38 -11.10 -10.38
N PRO A 142 -12.50 -11.37 -11.09
CA PRO A 142 -13.02 -12.73 -11.25
C PRO A 142 -12.06 -13.70 -11.95
N ASP A 143 -11.04 -13.19 -12.65
CA ASP A 143 -10.01 -13.98 -13.31
C ASP A 143 -8.77 -14.22 -12.39
N SER A 144 -8.71 -13.63 -11.17
CA SER A 144 -7.57 -13.74 -10.21
C SER A 144 -7.25 -15.17 -9.76
N GLY A 145 -8.26 -16.05 -9.77
CA GLY A 145 -8.13 -17.44 -9.32
C GLY A 145 -8.09 -18.47 -10.45
N LEU A 146 -8.10 -18.04 -11.71
CA LEU A 146 -8.13 -18.92 -12.89
C LEU A 146 -6.73 -19.24 -13.39
N SER A 147 -6.57 -20.41 -13.99
CA SER A 147 -5.31 -20.75 -14.65
C SER A 147 -5.13 -19.94 -15.96
N LEU A 148 -3.87 -19.82 -16.43
CA LEU A 148 -3.58 -19.14 -17.70
C LEU A 148 -4.29 -19.83 -18.88
N GLU A 149 -4.42 -21.14 -18.82
CA GLU A 149 -5.12 -21.97 -19.80
C GLU A 149 -6.64 -21.70 -19.77
N GLU A 150 -7.25 -21.65 -18.59
CA GLU A 150 -8.68 -21.34 -18.41
C GLU A 150 -9.01 -19.92 -18.88
N LEU A 151 -8.19 -18.94 -18.51
CA LEU A 151 -8.31 -17.56 -18.96
C LEU A 151 -8.18 -17.46 -20.49
N GLY A 152 -7.21 -18.17 -21.07
CA GLY A 152 -7.02 -18.28 -22.51
C GLY A 152 -8.22 -18.91 -23.23
N MET A 153 -8.75 -20.01 -22.72
CA MET A 153 -9.96 -20.66 -23.26
C MET A 153 -11.17 -19.72 -23.21
N ARG A 154 -11.41 -19.07 -22.06
CA ARG A 154 -12.51 -18.11 -21.86
C ARG A 154 -12.40 -16.90 -22.80
N ALA A 155 -11.18 -16.43 -23.07
CA ALA A 155 -10.93 -15.36 -24.04
C ALA A 155 -11.21 -15.81 -25.49
N LEU A 156 -10.86 -17.05 -25.85
CA LEU A 156 -11.14 -17.64 -27.16
C LEU A 156 -12.64 -17.93 -27.38
N GLU A 157 -13.36 -18.41 -26.36
CA GLU A 157 -14.81 -18.64 -26.41
C GLU A 157 -15.61 -17.35 -26.64
N ARG A 158 -15.13 -16.22 -26.12
CA ARG A 158 -15.72 -14.89 -26.32
C ARG A 158 -15.51 -14.34 -27.75
N LEU A 159 -14.61 -14.93 -28.55
CA LEU A 159 -14.30 -14.46 -29.90
C LEU A 159 -15.34 -15.00 -30.91
N PRO A 160 -15.97 -14.14 -31.75
CA PRO A 160 -16.91 -14.63 -32.75
C PRO A 160 -16.20 -15.50 -33.79
N ARG A 161 -16.84 -16.61 -34.16
CA ARG A 161 -16.28 -17.70 -34.98
C ARG A 161 -15.58 -17.22 -36.24
N ASP A 162 -16.13 -16.24 -36.94
CA ASP A 162 -15.57 -15.75 -38.20
C ASP A 162 -14.23 -15.04 -37.96
N ARG A 163 -14.13 -14.19 -36.92
CA ARG A 163 -12.85 -13.58 -36.52
C ARG A 163 -11.84 -14.60 -36.01
N ALA A 164 -12.29 -15.69 -35.38
CA ALA A 164 -11.41 -16.78 -34.97
C ALA A 164 -10.82 -17.50 -36.20
N ILE A 165 -11.64 -17.78 -37.21
CA ILE A 165 -11.22 -18.40 -38.49
C ILE A 165 -10.26 -17.47 -39.23
N ASP A 166 -10.61 -16.19 -39.40
CA ASP A 166 -9.75 -15.18 -40.04
C ASP A 166 -8.42 -15.01 -39.30
N GLY A 167 -8.45 -15.01 -37.96
CA GLY A 167 -7.26 -14.97 -37.10
C GLY A 167 -6.35 -16.18 -37.30
N ILE A 168 -6.92 -17.39 -37.40
CA ILE A 168 -6.18 -18.62 -37.70
C ILE A 168 -5.53 -18.53 -39.09
N HIS A 169 -6.24 -18.03 -40.10
CA HIS A 169 -5.67 -17.87 -41.45
C HIS A 169 -4.56 -16.82 -41.48
N ALA A 170 -4.76 -15.67 -40.85
CA ALA A 170 -3.76 -14.60 -40.75
C ALA A 170 -2.50 -15.07 -40.00
N PHE A 171 -2.67 -15.78 -38.88
CA PHE A 171 -1.56 -16.36 -38.12
C PHE A 171 -0.77 -17.39 -38.93
N ASN A 172 -1.45 -18.32 -39.61
CA ASN A 172 -0.77 -19.32 -40.45
C ASN A 172 0.00 -18.65 -41.60
N GLY A 173 -0.58 -17.64 -42.25
CA GLY A 173 0.11 -16.87 -43.29
C GLY A 173 1.37 -16.17 -42.77
N MET A 174 1.26 -15.43 -41.66
CA MET A 174 2.39 -14.77 -41.00
C MET A 174 3.47 -15.76 -40.57
N ARG A 175 3.09 -16.90 -39.99
CA ARG A 175 4.02 -17.98 -39.60
C ARG A 175 4.77 -18.51 -40.82
N ASP A 176 4.07 -18.81 -41.91
CA ASP A 176 4.67 -19.39 -43.10
C ASP A 176 5.63 -18.40 -43.79
N ASP A 177 5.32 -17.10 -43.76
CA ASP A 177 6.21 -16.04 -44.24
C ASP A 177 7.42 -15.83 -43.32
N LEU A 178 7.26 -15.90 -42.00
CA LEU A 178 8.37 -15.88 -41.03
C LEU A 178 9.30 -17.10 -41.23
N VAL A 179 8.75 -18.30 -41.43
CA VAL A 179 9.53 -19.51 -41.73
C VAL A 179 10.26 -19.40 -43.08
N LYS A 180 9.67 -18.76 -44.10
CA LYS A 180 10.37 -18.46 -45.35
C LYS A 180 11.52 -17.47 -45.13
N TYR A 181 11.30 -16.42 -44.34
CA TYR A 181 12.31 -15.39 -44.04
C TYR A 181 13.50 -15.95 -43.24
N LEU A 182 13.24 -16.85 -42.28
CA LEU A 182 14.30 -17.46 -41.44
C LEU A 182 15.01 -18.66 -42.11
N ARG A 183 14.47 -19.22 -43.20
CA ARG A 183 15.05 -20.39 -43.89
C ARG A 183 16.50 -20.19 -44.38
N PRO A 184 16.88 -19.05 -45.00
CA PRO A 184 18.26 -18.83 -45.45
C PRO A 184 19.26 -18.82 -44.28
N PHE A 185 18.90 -18.22 -43.15
CA PHE A 185 19.75 -18.19 -41.94
C PHE A 185 20.10 -19.61 -41.47
N ALA A 186 19.13 -20.53 -41.49
CA ALA A 186 19.34 -21.94 -41.15
C ALA A 186 20.20 -22.70 -42.20
N GLN A 187 20.18 -22.29 -43.47
CA GLN A 187 20.99 -22.89 -44.55
C GLN A 187 22.43 -22.36 -44.54
N GLU A 188 22.62 -21.08 -44.22
CA GLU A 188 23.92 -20.40 -44.12
C GLU A 188 24.62 -20.65 -42.78
N GLY A 189 23.93 -21.26 -41.80
CA GLY A 189 24.43 -21.45 -40.44
C GLY A 189 24.53 -20.16 -39.62
N LYS A 190 23.83 -19.10 -40.04
CA LYS A 190 23.85 -17.79 -39.40
C LYS A 190 22.90 -17.75 -38.21
N VAL A 191 23.39 -17.31 -37.05
CA VAL A 191 22.56 -17.04 -35.87
C VAL A 191 21.65 -15.83 -36.15
N VAL A 192 20.35 -15.98 -35.87
CA VAL A 192 19.34 -14.94 -36.01
C VAL A 192 19.44 -13.98 -34.81
N ASN A 193 19.54 -12.68 -35.06
CA ASN A 193 19.57 -11.66 -34.03
C ASN A 193 18.21 -10.96 -33.87
N GLU A 194 18.05 -10.22 -32.77
CA GLU A 194 16.84 -9.43 -32.51
C GLU A 194 16.56 -8.41 -33.63
N SER A 195 17.61 -7.83 -34.23
CA SER A 195 17.51 -6.90 -35.36
C SER A 195 16.78 -7.51 -36.55
N ASP A 196 17.11 -8.76 -36.89
CA ASP A 196 16.59 -9.46 -38.07
C ASP A 196 15.08 -9.74 -37.89
N VAL A 197 14.68 -10.15 -36.69
CA VAL A 197 13.27 -10.37 -36.32
C VAL A 197 12.49 -9.05 -36.32
N ARG A 198 13.08 -7.97 -35.78
CA ARG A 198 12.45 -6.65 -35.72
C ARG A 198 12.25 -6.07 -37.13
N GLU A 199 13.22 -6.23 -38.02
CA GLU A 199 13.15 -5.78 -39.42
C GLU A 199 12.00 -6.48 -40.17
N PHE A 200 11.86 -7.79 -40.01
CA PHE A 200 10.74 -8.57 -40.58
C PHE A 200 9.37 -8.02 -40.15
N PHE A 201 9.17 -7.76 -38.86
CA PHE A 201 7.91 -7.21 -38.37
C PHE A 201 7.68 -5.75 -38.81
N THR A 202 8.71 -4.91 -38.88
CA THR A 202 8.56 -3.56 -39.44
C THR A 202 8.08 -3.61 -40.90
N TYR A 203 8.72 -4.44 -41.73
CA TYR A 203 8.32 -4.66 -43.13
C TYR A 203 6.85 -5.10 -43.26
N LEU A 204 6.41 -6.07 -42.44
CA LEU A 204 5.00 -6.51 -42.43
C LEU A 204 4.04 -5.37 -42.08
N THR A 205 4.35 -4.54 -41.08
CA THR A 205 3.46 -3.43 -40.68
C THR A 205 3.39 -2.33 -41.74
N GLU A 206 4.47 -2.04 -42.46
CA GLU A 206 4.48 -1.08 -43.57
C GLU A 206 3.71 -1.61 -44.79
N ALA A 207 3.90 -2.89 -45.13
CA ALA A 207 3.15 -3.55 -46.20
C ALA A 207 1.64 -3.60 -45.91
N ALA A 208 1.24 -3.73 -44.63
CA ALA A 208 -0.15 -3.63 -44.21
C ALA A 208 -0.71 -2.21 -44.37
N LYS A 209 0.00 -1.18 -43.88
CA LYS A 209 -0.41 0.23 -44.03
C LYS A 209 -0.63 0.63 -45.50
N LYS A 210 0.25 0.17 -46.40
CA LYS A 210 0.18 0.47 -47.84
C LYS A 210 -1.00 -0.18 -48.59
N LYS A 211 -1.69 -1.17 -47.98
CA LYS A 211 -2.88 -1.82 -48.56
C LYS A 211 -4.21 -1.22 -48.09
N VAL A 212 -4.18 -0.33 -47.11
CA VAL A 212 -5.37 0.32 -46.51
C VAL A 212 -5.54 1.77 -47.00
N SER A 213 -4.53 2.30 -47.70
CA SER A 213 -4.55 3.59 -48.41
C SER A 213 -4.76 3.42 -49.92
#